data_AF-A0A7S1WZW7-F1
#
_entry.id   AF-A0A7S1WZW7-F1
#
_cell.length_a   1.000
_cell.length_b   1.000
_cell.length_c   1.000
_cell.angle_alpha   90.00
_cell.angle_beta   90.00
_cell.angle_gamma   90.00
#
_symmetry.space_group_name_H-M   'P 1'
#
loop_
_entity.id
_entity.type
_entity.pdbx_description
1 polymer ?
#
loop_
_entity_poly.entity_id
_entity_poly.type
_entity_poly.pdbx_seq_one_letter_code
_entity_poly.pdbx_strand_id
1 'polypeptide(L)'
;MLRGAGAALSTAPAALGGKFGNTTDQVRMEVAMDARKARAVITWQGFMKQKSRNIAVAVLLILACSWLMRRVAPPEGSPLSRAAPPFSGPALARPLYTNRSRRHAARSRSPLQPLSVPLTSARNKSTAVDVADRRAGAVLGSFVADAASMGLHWIYDTGRISKMVGDKQPEFFSPPACPFYKYSSGEQSPYGDEELFLLRSVVDAEGVDGPAIQQALYKGFKAYKGRLNSASTKLVLSIDKGCSYPNCAPYDDQAHGLVKVAVVTARYAGTSELSDKVEEAVRAHQSHPLSVSTAVDAAKLLEHVILFGSLQ
;
A
#
# COMPACT_ATOMS: atom_id res chain seq x y z
N MET A 1 -58.50 0.69 -45.46
CA MET A 1 -59.93 0.57 -45.11
C MET A 1 -60.12 -0.68 -44.27
N LEU A 2 -60.67 -0.49 -43.05
CA LEU A 2 -61.41 -1.42 -42.17
C LEU A 2 -60.74 -2.74 -41.74
N ARG A 3 -60.32 -2.88 -40.46
CA ARG A 3 -61.10 -3.41 -39.29
C ARG A 3 -61.71 -4.80 -39.56
N GLY A 4 -61.59 -5.84 -38.73
CA GLY A 4 -61.02 -6.03 -37.40
C GLY A 4 -61.57 -7.32 -36.74
N ALA A 5 -61.02 -7.64 -35.57
CA ALA A 5 -61.59 -8.40 -34.44
C ALA A 5 -61.87 -9.93 -34.51
N GLY A 6 -61.50 -10.60 -33.42
CA GLY A 6 -61.97 -11.93 -33.00
C GLY A 6 -61.30 -12.36 -31.69
N ALA A 7 -62.06 -12.38 -30.59
CA ALA A 7 -61.61 -12.52 -29.20
C ALA A 7 -61.55 -13.98 -28.69
N ALA A 8 -60.99 -14.10 -27.48
CA ALA A 8 -60.62 -15.30 -26.71
C ALA A 8 -61.78 -16.22 -26.23
N LEU A 9 -61.47 -17.49 -25.89
CA LEU A 9 -61.38 -17.98 -24.49
C LEU A 9 -61.01 -19.48 -24.39
N SER A 10 -60.07 -19.78 -23.49
CA SER A 10 -59.95 -20.91 -22.52
C SER A 10 -60.30 -22.36 -22.91
N THR A 11 -59.37 -23.29 -22.65
CA THR A 11 -59.54 -24.43 -21.70
C THR A 11 -58.25 -25.28 -21.65
N ALA A 12 -57.88 -25.74 -20.44
CA ALA A 12 -56.90 -26.80 -20.22
C ALA A 12 -57.61 -28.12 -19.93
N PRO A 13 -56.95 -29.27 -20.16
CA PRO A 13 -56.81 -30.24 -19.06
C PRO A 13 -55.44 -30.96 -19.02
N ALA A 14 -55.28 -31.77 -17.97
CA ALA A 14 -54.03 -32.30 -17.42
C ALA A 14 -53.48 -33.62 -18.01
N ALA A 15 -52.15 -33.73 -17.91
CA ALA A 15 -51.20 -34.86 -17.75
C ALA A 15 -51.55 -36.32 -18.09
N LEU A 16 -50.59 -37.02 -18.73
CA LEU A 16 -50.06 -38.35 -18.36
C LEU A 16 -48.74 -38.70 -19.10
N GLY A 17 -47.64 -38.85 -18.34
CA GLY A 17 -46.59 -39.91 -18.43
C GLY A 17 -45.67 -40.09 -19.66
N GLY A 18 -44.34 -39.94 -19.45
CA GLY A 18 -43.31 -40.57 -20.29
C GLY A 18 -41.88 -40.09 -20.03
N LYS A 19 -41.06 -40.90 -19.34
CA LYS A 19 -39.63 -40.67 -19.04
C LYS A 19 -38.76 -40.80 -20.30
N PHE A 20 -37.90 -39.81 -20.59
CA PHE A 20 -36.54 -39.99 -21.15
C PHE A 20 -35.70 -38.78 -20.75
N GLY A 21 -34.72 -39.01 -19.88
CA GLY A 21 -33.66 -38.06 -19.56
C GLY A 21 -32.37 -38.40 -20.31
N ASN A 22 -31.47 -37.41 -20.36
CA ASN A 22 -30.08 -37.46 -20.82
C ASN A 22 -29.87 -37.66 -22.33
N THR A 23 -28.91 -37.03 -23.00
CA THR A 23 -27.52 -36.80 -22.55
C THR A 23 -26.85 -35.64 -23.32
N THR A 24 -27.53 -35.07 -24.32
CA THR A 24 -26.88 -34.23 -25.34
C THR A 24 -26.66 -32.78 -24.90
N ASP A 25 -27.58 -32.23 -24.10
CA ASP A 25 -27.47 -30.86 -23.58
C ASP A 25 -26.53 -30.76 -22.37
N GLN A 26 -26.46 -31.82 -21.54
CA GLN A 26 -25.46 -31.88 -20.47
C GLN A 26 -24.04 -32.02 -21.02
N VAL A 27 -23.81 -32.85 -22.04
CA VAL A 27 -22.48 -32.96 -22.67
C VAL A 27 -22.09 -31.66 -23.38
N ARG A 28 -23.02 -30.95 -24.04
CA ARG A 28 -22.73 -29.62 -24.62
C ARG A 28 -22.41 -28.57 -23.56
N MET A 29 -23.08 -28.59 -22.42
CA MET A 29 -22.78 -27.68 -21.31
C MET A 29 -21.47 -28.03 -20.59
N GLU A 30 -21.16 -29.31 -20.39
CA GLU A 30 -19.90 -29.78 -19.81
C GLU A 30 -18.72 -29.46 -20.71
N VAL A 31 -18.79 -29.77 -22.01
CA VAL A 31 -17.72 -29.44 -22.98
C VAL A 31 -17.54 -27.93 -23.10
N ALA A 32 -18.62 -27.13 -23.02
CA ALA A 32 -18.53 -25.67 -22.99
C ALA A 32 -18.02 -25.11 -21.64
N MET A 33 -18.26 -25.80 -20.52
CA MET A 33 -17.67 -25.45 -19.22
C MET A 33 -16.20 -25.81 -19.17
N ASP A 34 -15.82 -26.94 -19.73
CA ASP A 34 -14.45 -27.45 -19.73
C ASP A 34 -13.57 -26.66 -20.71
N ALA A 35 -14.10 -26.26 -21.87
CA ALA A 35 -13.45 -25.32 -22.76
C ALA A 35 -13.28 -23.91 -22.14
N ARG A 36 -14.24 -23.45 -21.31
CA ARG A 36 -14.11 -22.20 -20.55
C ARG A 36 -13.10 -22.32 -19.41
N LYS A 37 -13.05 -23.44 -18.70
CA LYS A 37 -12.05 -23.74 -17.66
C LYS A 37 -10.65 -23.89 -18.26
N ALA A 38 -10.49 -24.61 -19.37
CA ALA A 38 -9.22 -24.73 -20.09
C ALA A 38 -8.75 -23.38 -20.64
N ARG A 39 -9.65 -22.55 -21.19
CA ARG A 39 -9.33 -21.19 -21.64
C ARG A 39 -9.01 -20.26 -20.47
N ALA A 40 -9.66 -20.43 -19.31
CA ALA A 40 -9.32 -19.73 -18.06
C ALA A 40 -7.98 -20.19 -17.48
N VAL A 41 -7.63 -21.48 -17.54
CA VAL A 41 -6.34 -22.00 -17.07
C VAL A 41 -5.19 -21.62 -18.00
N ILE A 42 -5.38 -21.61 -19.32
CA ILE A 42 -4.38 -21.15 -20.30
C ILE A 42 -4.17 -19.63 -20.20
N THR A 43 -5.24 -18.85 -20.01
CA THR A 43 -5.13 -17.41 -19.73
C THR A 43 -4.53 -17.13 -18.35
N TRP A 44 -4.83 -17.95 -17.33
CA TRP A 44 -4.24 -17.81 -15.99
C TRP A 44 -2.77 -18.23 -15.94
N GLN A 45 -2.35 -19.29 -16.65
CA GLN A 45 -0.94 -19.68 -16.78
C GLN A 45 -0.14 -18.68 -17.65
N GLY A 46 -0.73 -18.13 -18.71
CA GLY A 46 -0.14 -17.05 -19.51
C GLY A 46 -0.03 -15.72 -18.72
N PHE A 47 -1.06 -15.40 -17.93
CA PHE A 47 -1.11 -14.23 -17.05
C PHE A 47 -0.15 -14.37 -15.86
N MET A 48 -0.03 -15.56 -15.28
CA MET A 48 0.96 -15.88 -14.25
C MET A 48 2.39 -15.74 -14.81
N LYS A 49 2.70 -16.15 -16.04
CA LYS A 49 4.03 -15.94 -16.64
C LYS A 49 4.40 -14.47 -16.87
N GLN A 50 3.43 -13.60 -17.17
CA GLN A 50 3.68 -12.17 -17.38
C GLN A 50 3.70 -11.37 -16.07
N LYS A 51 2.82 -11.70 -15.10
CA LYS A 51 2.59 -10.94 -13.86
C LYS A 51 3.40 -11.45 -12.66
N SER A 52 3.81 -12.74 -12.66
CA SER A 52 4.75 -13.27 -11.66
C SER A 52 6.08 -12.55 -11.67
N ARG A 53 6.51 -11.96 -12.79
CA ARG A 53 7.75 -11.16 -12.84
C ARG A 53 7.62 -9.86 -12.04
N ASN A 54 6.44 -9.23 -11.99
CA ASN A 54 6.23 -7.98 -11.27
C ASN A 54 5.88 -8.19 -9.80
N ILE A 55 5.11 -9.25 -9.48
CA ILE A 55 4.84 -9.64 -8.09
C ILE A 55 6.10 -10.25 -7.46
N ALA A 56 6.87 -11.06 -8.19
CA ALA A 56 8.16 -11.53 -7.69
C ALA A 56 9.13 -10.38 -7.47
N VAL A 57 9.14 -9.33 -8.30
CA VAL A 57 9.97 -8.14 -8.06
C VAL A 57 9.52 -7.35 -6.83
N ALA A 58 8.21 -7.16 -6.62
CA ALA A 58 7.70 -6.50 -5.40
C ALA A 58 7.97 -7.33 -4.13
N VAL A 59 7.76 -8.64 -4.19
CA VAL A 59 8.09 -9.58 -3.11
C VAL A 59 9.61 -9.66 -2.91
N LEU A 60 10.42 -9.67 -3.97
CA LEU A 60 11.88 -9.61 -3.90
C LEU A 60 12.37 -8.27 -3.35
N LEU A 61 11.69 -7.15 -3.59
CA LEU A 61 12.01 -5.85 -2.98
C LEU A 61 11.68 -5.84 -1.49
N ILE A 62 10.55 -6.43 -1.08
CA ILE A 62 10.18 -6.60 0.34
C ILE A 62 11.14 -7.58 1.04
N LEU A 63 11.53 -8.67 0.38
CA LEU A 63 12.51 -9.63 0.89
C LEU A 63 13.94 -9.07 0.90
N ALA A 64 14.32 -8.25 -0.09
CA ALA A 64 15.60 -7.56 -0.15
C ALA A 64 15.69 -6.52 0.96
N CYS A 65 14.64 -5.73 1.21
CA CYS A 65 14.55 -4.86 2.39
C CYS A 65 14.68 -5.65 3.69
N SER A 66 14.02 -6.81 3.80
CA SER A 66 14.10 -7.68 4.98
C SER A 66 15.49 -8.32 5.16
N TRP A 67 16.22 -8.60 4.08
CA TRP A 67 17.58 -9.13 4.10
C TRP A 67 18.63 -8.04 4.42
N LEU A 68 18.46 -6.83 3.89
CA LEU A 68 19.33 -5.68 4.16
C LEU A 68 19.28 -5.28 5.64
N MET A 69 18.08 -5.28 6.23
CA MET A 69 17.86 -5.00 7.66
C MET A 69 18.55 -6.01 8.59
N ARG A 70 18.86 -7.23 8.13
CA ARG A 70 19.63 -8.23 8.90
C ARG A 70 21.14 -8.03 8.84
N ARG A 71 21.68 -7.30 7.85
CA ARG A 71 23.13 -7.06 7.67
C ARG A 71 23.66 -5.78 8.31
N VAL A 72 22.77 -4.90 8.76
CA VAL A 72 23.13 -3.72 9.57
C VAL A 72 23.39 -4.09 11.04
N ALA A 73 23.11 -5.35 11.44
CA ALA A 73 23.51 -5.88 12.73
C ALA A 73 25.00 -6.31 12.72
N PRO A 74 25.83 -5.86 13.68
CA PRO A 74 27.24 -6.24 13.72
C PRO A 74 27.42 -7.75 14.04
N PRO A 75 28.52 -8.38 13.58
CA PRO A 75 28.75 -9.81 13.74
C PRO A 75 28.99 -10.18 15.21
N GLU A 76 28.28 -11.19 15.71
CA GLU A 76 28.55 -11.78 17.02
C GLU A 76 29.84 -12.60 16.99
N GLY A 77 30.77 -12.27 17.89
CA GLY A 77 31.92 -13.12 18.20
C GLY A 77 33.19 -12.39 18.61
N SER A 78 33.32 -12.03 19.88
CA SER A 78 34.61 -12.11 20.59
C SER A 78 34.41 -12.10 22.12
N PRO A 79 35.27 -12.77 22.91
CA PRO A 79 34.91 -13.24 24.25
C PRO A 79 35.69 -12.53 25.36
N LEU A 80 35.02 -11.77 26.24
CA LEU A 80 35.58 -11.34 27.53
C LEU A 80 34.41 -11.22 28.53
N SER A 81 34.17 -12.26 29.34
CA SER A 81 34.75 -12.50 30.66
C SER A 81 33.99 -11.83 31.81
N ARG A 82 33.24 -12.67 32.54
CA ARG A 82 33.03 -12.74 34.00
C ARG A 82 33.05 -11.42 34.82
N ALA A 83 31.94 -11.14 35.49
CA ALA A 83 31.72 -11.37 36.93
C ALA A 83 30.58 -10.48 37.47
N ALA A 84 29.62 -11.08 38.17
CA ALA A 84 28.69 -10.40 39.09
C ALA A 84 29.40 -10.14 40.44
N PRO A 85 28.90 -9.30 41.38
CA PRO A 85 27.72 -9.65 42.18
C PRO A 85 26.91 -8.36 42.64
N PRO A 86 26.09 -8.34 43.71
CA PRO A 86 24.66 -8.02 43.55
C PRO A 86 24.12 -6.91 44.50
N PHE A 87 22.80 -6.68 44.43
CA PHE A 87 21.91 -6.10 45.45
C PHE A 87 21.91 -4.58 45.75
N SER A 88 20.71 -3.97 45.61
CA SER A 88 19.89 -3.33 46.68
C SER A 88 19.13 -2.08 46.18
N GLY A 89 17.80 -2.07 46.30
CA GLY A 89 17.00 -0.82 46.31
C GLY A 89 17.15 -0.07 47.66
N PRO A 90 16.31 0.95 48.01
CA PRO A 90 15.01 1.30 47.43
C PRO A 90 14.70 2.83 47.25
N ALA A 91 13.53 3.09 46.67
CA ALA A 91 12.51 4.10 47.03
C ALA A 91 12.73 5.64 46.95
N LEU A 92 11.79 6.25 46.22
CA LEU A 92 10.97 7.45 46.53
C LEU A 92 11.65 8.82 46.76
N ALA A 93 11.30 9.80 45.91
CA ALA A 93 10.54 10.99 46.30
C ALA A 93 10.24 11.91 45.10
N ARG A 94 8.97 12.33 44.97
CA ARG A 94 8.52 13.53 44.24
C ARG A 94 8.79 14.78 45.11
N PRO A 95 8.83 15.97 44.50
CA PRO A 95 7.82 16.96 44.89
C PRO A 95 7.14 17.70 43.74
N LEU A 96 5.87 18.02 44.00
CA LEU A 96 5.02 19.01 43.33
C LEU A 96 5.35 20.42 43.83
N TYR A 97 5.24 21.43 42.96
CA TYR A 97 4.78 22.83 43.15
C TYR A 97 5.44 23.68 42.03
N THR A 98 4.92 24.75 41.45
CA THR A 98 3.62 25.42 41.31
C THR A 98 3.81 26.52 40.24
N ASN A 99 2.70 26.97 39.67
CA ASN A 99 2.59 28.00 38.65
C ASN A 99 2.82 29.42 39.22
N ARG A 100 3.52 30.31 38.49
CA ARG A 100 3.38 31.77 38.66
C ARG A 100 3.54 32.53 37.35
N SER A 101 2.44 33.20 36.99
CA SER A 101 2.30 34.17 35.91
C SER A 101 3.02 35.49 36.23
N ARG A 102 3.70 36.12 35.25
CA ARG A 102 3.44 37.50 34.75
C ARG A 102 4.63 38.17 34.04
N ARG A 103 4.27 38.74 32.88
CA ARG A 103 4.67 40.05 32.29
C ARG A 103 5.98 40.20 31.49
N HIS A 104 5.74 40.80 30.32
CA HIS A 104 6.67 41.34 29.34
C HIS A 104 7.66 42.36 29.91
N ALA A 105 8.92 42.24 29.51
CA ALA A 105 9.85 43.35 29.34
C ALA A 105 10.85 43.00 28.23
N ALA A 106 10.98 43.90 27.25
CA ALA A 106 11.90 43.81 26.14
C ALA A 106 13.37 43.78 26.64
N ARG A 107 14.19 42.89 26.08
CA ARG A 107 15.62 42.82 26.37
C ARG A 107 16.45 42.65 25.10
N SER A 108 17.44 43.51 25.01
CA SER A 108 18.57 43.58 24.07
C SER A 108 19.13 42.22 23.63
N ARG A 109 19.36 42.06 22.32
CA ARG A 109 19.98 40.89 21.71
C ARG A 109 21.48 40.87 22.03
N SER A 110 21.89 39.92 22.88
CA SER A 110 23.29 39.52 23.05
C SER A 110 23.65 38.40 22.06
N PRO A 111 24.92 38.25 21.63
CA PRO A 111 25.31 37.22 20.66
C PRO A 111 25.10 35.81 21.23
N LEU A 112 24.57 34.90 20.41
CA LEU A 112 24.33 33.51 20.76
C LEU A 112 25.67 32.80 21.08
N GLN A 113 25.83 32.36 22.32
CA GLN A 113 26.84 31.37 22.68
C GLN A 113 26.34 29.97 22.28
N PRO A 114 27.20 29.09 21.74
CA PRO A 114 26.78 27.74 21.39
C PRO A 114 26.49 26.94 22.66
N LEU A 115 25.25 26.43 22.75
CA LEU A 115 24.80 25.49 23.77
C LEU A 115 25.57 24.16 23.62
N SER A 116 26.58 23.94 24.44
CA SER A 116 27.16 22.62 24.65
C SER A 116 26.17 21.76 25.44
N VAL A 117 25.39 20.94 24.73
CA VAL A 117 24.55 19.91 25.35
C VAL A 117 25.48 18.80 25.86
N PRO A 118 25.51 18.47 27.16
CA PRO A 118 26.27 17.32 27.61
C PRO A 118 25.65 16.05 27.02
N LEU A 119 26.44 15.30 26.24
CA LEU A 119 26.10 13.94 25.84
C LEU A 119 26.04 13.07 27.10
N THR A 120 24.87 13.01 27.72
CA THR A 120 24.56 11.89 28.59
C THR A 120 24.53 10.66 27.69
N SER A 121 25.45 9.73 27.96
CA SER A 121 25.49 8.40 27.36
C SER A 121 24.12 7.75 27.55
N ALA A 122 23.28 7.87 26.52
CA ALA A 122 22.08 7.07 26.39
C ALA A 122 22.57 5.63 26.22
N ARG A 123 22.55 4.92 27.35
CA ARG A 123 22.81 3.49 27.46
C ARG A 123 21.88 2.79 26.45
N ASN A 124 22.42 2.46 25.28
CA ASN A 124 21.72 1.76 24.20
C ASN A 124 21.33 0.37 24.72
N LYS A 125 20.14 0.27 25.33
CA LYS A 125 19.44 -1.00 25.40
C LYS A 125 19.02 -1.27 23.96
N SER A 126 19.62 -2.25 23.31
CA SER A 126 19.02 -2.85 22.13
C SER A 126 17.67 -3.42 22.58
N THR A 127 16.62 -2.63 22.39
CA THR A 127 15.25 -3.09 22.57
C THR A 127 14.90 -3.87 21.31
N ALA A 128 14.35 -5.07 21.48
CA ALA A 128 13.76 -5.79 20.37
C ALA A 128 12.78 -4.86 19.63
N VAL A 129 12.88 -4.80 18.31
CA VAL A 129 12.00 -3.97 17.46
C VAL A 129 10.56 -4.35 17.76
N ASP A 130 9.78 -3.41 18.28
CA ASP A 130 8.41 -3.70 18.72
C ASP A 130 7.40 -3.54 17.56
N VAL A 131 6.10 -3.70 17.84
CA VAL A 131 5.04 -3.53 16.82
C VAL A 131 4.94 -2.08 16.35
N ALA A 132 5.14 -1.11 17.24
CA ALA A 132 5.07 0.31 16.89
C ALA A 132 6.23 0.70 15.95
N ASP A 133 7.45 0.22 16.24
CA ASP A 133 8.60 0.39 15.37
C ASP A 133 8.36 -0.22 13.98
N ARG A 134 7.74 -1.40 13.90
CA ARG A 134 7.40 -2.05 12.63
C ARG A 134 6.31 -1.32 11.85
N ARG A 135 5.31 -0.74 12.53
CA ARG A 135 4.31 0.13 11.89
C ARG A 135 4.95 1.38 11.31
N ALA A 136 5.82 2.05 12.07
CA ALA A 136 6.59 3.20 11.59
C ALA A 136 7.50 2.80 10.42
N GLY A 137 8.19 1.66 10.53
CA GLY A 137 9.03 1.10 9.49
C GLY A 137 8.28 0.74 8.21
N ALA A 138 7.02 0.30 8.30
CA ALA A 138 6.19 0.03 7.13
C ALA A 138 5.89 1.33 6.35
N VAL A 139 5.49 2.39 7.05
CA VAL A 139 5.17 3.69 6.42
C VAL A 139 6.43 4.39 5.90
N LEU A 140 7.50 4.45 6.69
CA LEU A 140 8.75 5.07 6.24
C LEU A 140 9.39 4.24 5.11
N GLY A 141 9.31 2.92 5.21
CA GLY A 141 9.85 1.99 4.23
C GLY A 141 9.18 2.09 2.87
N SER A 142 7.87 2.37 2.79
CA SER A 142 7.20 2.58 1.50
C SER A 142 7.70 3.84 0.80
N PHE A 143 7.83 4.97 1.49
CA PHE A 143 8.40 6.20 0.92
C PHE A 143 9.87 6.02 0.51
N VAL A 144 10.67 5.31 1.31
CA VAL A 144 12.07 5.01 0.96
C VAL A 144 12.13 4.10 -0.27
N ALA A 145 11.29 3.08 -0.34
CA ALA A 145 11.23 2.17 -1.49
C ALA A 145 10.78 2.86 -2.78
N ASP A 146 9.82 3.79 -2.70
CA ASP A 146 9.40 4.60 -3.84
C ASP A 146 10.56 5.48 -4.34
N ALA A 147 11.18 6.28 -3.46
CA ALA A 147 12.33 7.12 -3.82
C ALA A 147 13.52 6.30 -4.37
N ALA A 148 13.79 5.13 -3.78
CA ALA A 148 14.85 4.23 -4.22
C ALA A 148 14.61 3.68 -5.62
N SER A 149 13.36 3.34 -5.96
CA SER A 149 13.00 2.72 -7.24
C SER A 149 12.68 3.73 -8.35
N MET A 150 12.37 4.98 -7.99
CA MET A 150 11.98 6.07 -8.90
C MET A 150 12.95 6.24 -10.09
N GLY A 151 14.26 6.13 -9.85
CA GLY A 151 15.28 6.37 -10.87
C GLY A 151 15.21 5.44 -12.08
N LEU A 152 14.68 4.22 -11.93
CA LEU A 152 14.55 3.21 -12.99
C LEU A 152 13.09 2.95 -13.38
N HIS A 153 12.18 3.78 -12.88
CA HIS A 153 10.75 3.57 -12.98
C HIS A 153 10.25 3.54 -14.43
N TRP A 154 9.28 2.66 -14.69
CA TRP A 154 8.65 2.41 -15.98
C TRP A 154 9.61 1.98 -17.11
N ILE A 155 10.79 1.46 -16.77
CA ILE A 155 11.59 0.64 -17.67
C ILE A 155 11.14 -0.82 -17.48
N TYR A 156 10.37 -1.36 -18.42
CA TYR A 156 9.80 -2.71 -18.28
C TYR A 156 10.78 -3.83 -18.69
N ASP A 157 11.75 -3.51 -19.54
CA ASP A 157 12.76 -4.48 -19.98
C ASP A 157 13.82 -4.64 -18.89
N THR A 158 13.76 -5.78 -18.18
CA THR A 158 14.71 -6.12 -17.12
C THR A 158 16.14 -6.30 -17.63
N GLY A 159 16.31 -6.73 -18.88
CA GLY A 159 17.63 -6.84 -19.52
C GLY A 159 18.22 -5.46 -19.82
N ARG A 160 17.38 -4.50 -20.22
CA ARG A 160 17.79 -3.09 -20.34
C ARG A 160 18.16 -2.50 -18.98
N ILE A 161 17.37 -2.73 -17.93
CA ILE A 161 17.73 -2.30 -16.56
C ILE A 161 19.09 -2.89 -16.16
N SER A 162 19.27 -4.20 -16.31
CA SER A 162 20.52 -4.87 -15.96
C SER A 162 21.72 -4.29 -16.69
N LYS A 163 21.61 -4.03 -18.00
CA LYS A 163 22.68 -3.40 -18.79
C LYS A 163 22.98 -1.96 -18.35
N MET A 164 21.95 -1.19 -17.99
CA MET A 164 22.11 0.20 -17.55
C MET A 164 22.71 0.31 -16.16
N VAL A 165 22.31 -0.58 -15.25
CA VAL A 165 22.81 -0.64 -13.87
C VAL A 165 24.22 -1.22 -13.83
N GLY A 166 24.49 -2.26 -14.61
CA GLY A 166 25.76 -2.98 -14.59
C GLY A 166 26.04 -3.58 -13.22
N ASP A 167 27.26 -3.40 -12.71
CA ASP A 167 27.70 -3.91 -11.40
C ASP A 167 27.31 -2.99 -10.22
N LYS A 168 26.57 -1.90 -10.49
CA LYS A 168 26.13 -0.96 -9.45
C LYS A 168 24.87 -1.45 -8.76
N GLN A 169 24.53 -0.81 -7.65
CA GLN A 169 23.24 -1.01 -7.00
C GLN A 169 22.14 -0.22 -7.74
N PRO A 170 20.92 -0.79 -7.89
CA PRO A 170 19.83 -0.16 -8.63
C PRO A 170 19.09 0.93 -7.84
N GLU A 171 19.15 0.92 -6.51
CA GLU A 171 18.49 1.95 -5.70
C GLU A 171 19.11 3.33 -5.91
N PHE A 172 18.24 4.36 -5.88
CA PHE A 172 18.63 5.75 -6.05
C PHE A 172 19.47 5.99 -7.32
N PHE A 173 19.15 5.26 -8.39
CA PHE A 173 19.89 5.28 -9.65
C PHE A 173 20.05 6.71 -10.19
N SER A 174 21.30 7.08 -10.50
CA SER A 174 21.66 8.43 -10.94
C SER A 174 22.59 8.38 -12.17
N PRO A 175 22.30 9.17 -13.23
CA PRO A 175 21.11 10.01 -13.37
C PRO A 175 19.84 9.17 -13.54
N PRO A 176 18.67 9.62 -13.05
CA PRO A 176 17.40 8.94 -13.29
C PRO A 176 17.14 8.72 -14.78
N ALA A 177 16.63 7.54 -15.11
CA ALA A 177 16.45 7.08 -16.49
C ALA A 177 14.99 6.74 -16.82
N CYS A 178 14.03 7.13 -15.97
CA CYS A 178 12.60 7.04 -16.26
C CYS A 178 12.30 7.76 -17.60
N PRO A 179 11.62 7.09 -18.55
CA PRO A 179 11.37 7.69 -19.87
C PRO A 179 10.18 8.68 -19.89
N PHE A 180 9.45 8.86 -18.78
CA PHE A 180 8.18 9.59 -18.78
C PHE A 180 8.20 10.92 -17.99
N TYR A 181 9.14 11.10 -17.07
CA TYR A 181 9.28 12.34 -16.29
C TYR A 181 10.75 12.59 -15.97
N LYS A 182 11.07 13.79 -15.49
CA LYS A 182 12.44 14.20 -15.12
C LYS A 182 12.46 14.66 -13.67
N TYR A 183 12.81 13.74 -12.78
CA TYR A 183 13.01 13.99 -11.35
C TYR A 183 14.49 13.77 -10.99
N SER A 184 14.89 14.27 -9.84
CA SER A 184 16.22 14.08 -9.24
C SER A 184 16.25 12.77 -8.46
N SER A 185 17.40 12.09 -8.43
CA SER A 185 17.52 10.86 -7.63
C SER A 185 17.21 11.13 -6.15
N GLY A 186 16.42 10.25 -5.54
CA GLY A 186 15.92 10.40 -4.17
C GLY A 186 14.60 11.17 -4.03
N GLU A 187 14.08 11.78 -5.10
CA GLU A 187 12.72 12.32 -5.10
C GLU A 187 11.66 11.21 -5.11
N GLN A 188 10.49 11.50 -4.54
CA GLN A 188 9.32 10.65 -4.67
C GLN A 188 8.84 10.63 -6.12
N SER A 189 8.34 9.48 -6.53
CA SER A 189 7.56 9.31 -7.74
C SER A 189 6.12 9.82 -7.53
N PRO A 190 5.29 9.88 -8.59
CA PRO A 190 3.87 10.19 -8.43
C PRO A 190 3.12 9.24 -7.48
N TYR A 191 3.64 8.03 -7.25
CA TYR A 191 3.04 7.07 -6.32
C TYR A 191 3.38 7.40 -4.86
N GLY A 192 4.63 7.79 -4.56
CA GLY A 192 5.01 8.30 -3.24
C GLY A 192 4.27 9.59 -2.88
N ASP A 193 4.10 10.50 -3.83
CA ASP A 193 3.30 11.71 -3.60
C ASP A 193 1.82 11.39 -3.35
N GLU A 194 1.26 10.41 -4.06
CA GLU A 194 -0.09 9.90 -3.80
C GLU A 194 -0.22 9.31 -2.38
N GLU A 195 0.74 8.50 -1.96
CA GLU A 195 0.77 7.93 -0.60
C GLU A 195 0.85 9.03 0.47
N LEU A 196 1.57 10.12 0.21
CA LEU A 196 1.63 11.25 1.13
C LEU A 196 0.28 11.96 1.29
N PHE A 197 -0.50 12.11 0.21
CA PHE A 197 -1.86 12.66 0.29
C PHE A 197 -2.79 11.75 1.08
N LEU A 198 -2.69 10.43 0.86
CA LEU A 198 -3.43 9.43 1.63
C LEU A 198 -3.06 9.49 3.12
N LEU A 199 -1.76 9.49 3.45
CA LEU A 199 -1.27 9.51 4.82
C LEU A 199 -1.81 10.73 5.57
N ARG A 200 -1.73 11.92 4.96
CA ARG A 200 -2.28 13.14 5.56
C ARG A 200 -3.78 13.02 5.80
N SER A 201 -4.54 12.51 4.84
CA SER A 201 -5.97 12.29 5.01
C SER A 201 -6.31 11.34 6.16
N VAL A 202 -5.56 10.25 6.30
CA VAL A 202 -5.77 9.27 7.38
C VAL A 202 -5.41 9.84 8.74
N VAL A 203 -4.36 10.67 8.82
CA VAL A 203 -3.98 11.38 10.04
C VAL A 203 -5.05 12.42 10.42
N ASP A 204 -5.45 13.26 9.47
CA ASP A 204 -6.41 14.35 9.71
C ASP A 204 -7.81 13.83 10.09
N ALA A 205 -8.22 12.69 9.54
CA ALA A 205 -9.50 12.03 9.86
C ALA A 205 -9.41 11.02 11.02
N GLU A 206 -8.24 10.84 11.63
CA GLU A 206 -7.93 9.83 12.66
C GLU A 206 -8.21 8.37 12.27
N GLY A 207 -8.35 8.10 10.96
CA GLY A 207 -8.69 6.81 10.40
C GLY A 207 -8.89 6.86 8.89
N VAL A 208 -9.18 5.70 8.31
CA VAL A 208 -9.60 5.63 6.90
C VAL A 208 -11.05 6.06 6.78
N ASP A 209 -11.25 7.12 6.00
CA ASP A 209 -12.53 7.65 5.55
C ASP A 209 -12.48 7.85 4.03
N GLY A 210 -13.23 7.04 3.28
CA GLY A 210 -13.21 7.02 1.83
C GLY A 210 -13.47 8.39 1.17
N PRO A 211 -14.52 9.14 1.57
CA PRO A 211 -14.77 10.49 1.08
C PRO A 211 -13.61 11.47 1.32
N ALA A 212 -13.06 11.50 2.54
CA ALA A 212 -11.93 12.38 2.88
C ALA A 212 -10.69 12.02 2.06
N ILE A 213 -10.39 10.72 1.91
CA ILE A 213 -9.28 10.24 1.08
C ILE A 213 -9.46 10.68 -0.37
N GLN A 214 -10.64 10.45 -0.96
CA GLN A 214 -10.89 10.85 -2.35
C GLN A 214 -10.71 12.37 -2.53
N GLN A 215 -11.18 13.17 -1.56
CA GLN A 215 -11.04 14.61 -1.59
C GLN A 215 -9.58 15.08 -1.40
N ALA A 216 -8.81 14.41 -0.53
CA ALA A 216 -7.39 14.70 -0.34
C ALA A 216 -6.58 14.36 -1.58
N LEU A 217 -6.84 13.20 -2.19
CA LEU A 217 -6.24 12.79 -3.47
C LEU A 217 -6.57 13.77 -4.59
N TYR A 218 -7.84 14.16 -4.74
CA TYR A 218 -8.26 15.14 -5.72
C TYR A 218 -7.51 16.47 -5.57
N LYS A 219 -7.48 17.04 -4.37
CA LYS A 219 -6.76 18.30 -4.08
C LYS A 219 -5.26 18.15 -4.36
N GLY A 220 -4.66 17.06 -3.90
CA GLY A 220 -3.26 16.75 -4.11
C GLY A 220 -2.89 16.65 -5.59
N PHE A 221 -3.66 15.89 -6.36
CA PHE A 221 -3.45 15.73 -7.81
C PHE A 221 -3.66 17.03 -8.60
N LYS A 222 -4.64 17.87 -8.24
CA LYS A 222 -4.82 19.20 -8.87
C LYS A 222 -3.65 20.14 -8.61
N ALA A 223 -3.05 20.06 -7.43
CA ALA A 223 -1.87 20.85 -7.07
C ALA A 223 -0.54 20.24 -7.55
N TYR A 224 -0.58 18.99 -8.03
CA TYR A 224 0.61 18.25 -8.42
C TYR A 224 1.23 18.83 -9.69
N LYS A 225 2.52 19.16 -9.62
CA LYS A 225 3.28 19.74 -10.74
C LYS A 225 3.98 18.68 -11.59
N GLY A 226 4.04 17.45 -11.08
CA GLY A 226 4.69 16.32 -11.73
C GLY A 226 3.78 15.61 -12.74
N ARG A 227 4.25 14.49 -13.28
CA ARG A 227 3.46 13.68 -14.21
C ARG A 227 2.42 12.85 -13.47
N LEU A 228 1.15 13.20 -13.61
CA LEU A 228 0.07 12.30 -13.19
C LEU A 228 0.03 11.05 -14.06
N ASN A 229 -0.27 9.93 -13.41
CA ASN A 229 -0.56 8.68 -14.10
C ASN A 229 -2.01 8.66 -14.62
N SER A 230 -2.37 7.61 -15.37
CA SER A 230 -3.70 7.48 -15.97
C SER A 230 -4.84 7.41 -14.95
N ALA A 231 -4.69 6.62 -13.88
CA ALA A 231 -5.72 6.47 -12.85
C ALA A 231 -5.99 7.82 -12.13
N SER A 232 -4.94 8.51 -11.68
CA SER A 232 -5.05 9.81 -11.01
C SER A 232 -5.66 10.87 -11.93
N THR A 233 -5.24 10.89 -13.20
CA THR A 233 -5.82 11.80 -14.20
C THR A 233 -7.31 11.56 -14.40
N LYS A 234 -7.72 10.29 -14.54
CA LYS A 234 -9.14 9.94 -14.71
C LYS A 234 -9.96 10.29 -13.47
N LEU A 235 -9.44 10.06 -12.25
CA LEU A 235 -10.13 10.46 -11.02
C LEU A 235 -10.41 11.96 -11.00
N VAL A 236 -9.38 12.78 -11.27
CA VAL A 236 -9.51 14.24 -11.32
C VAL A 236 -10.56 14.67 -12.34
N LEU A 237 -10.52 14.10 -13.55
CA LEU A 237 -11.48 14.42 -14.60
C LEU A 237 -12.92 14.01 -14.25
N SER A 238 -13.11 12.89 -13.55
CA SER A 238 -14.44 12.46 -13.09
C SER A 238 -15.00 13.44 -12.07
N ILE A 239 -14.19 13.87 -11.10
CA ILE A 239 -14.61 14.80 -10.05
C ILE A 239 -14.87 16.20 -10.63
N ASP A 240 -14.02 16.69 -11.54
CA ASP A 240 -14.22 17.96 -12.25
C ASP A 240 -15.54 17.97 -13.07
N LYS A 241 -16.06 16.80 -13.46
CA LYS A 241 -17.38 16.64 -14.12
C LYS A 241 -18.56 16.53 -13.15
N GLY A 242 -18.35 16.72 -11.85
CA GLY A 242 -19.38 16.69 -10.84
C GLY A 242 -19.65 15.31 -10.24
N CYS A 243 -18.79 14.32 -10.49
CA CYS A 243 -18.89 13.05 -9.79
C CYS A 243 -18.57 13.20 -8.29
N SER A 244 -19.23 12.41 -7.44
CA SER A 244 -18.91 12.25 -6.01
C SER A 244 -18.69 10.78 -5.59
N TYR A 245 -17.93 10.60 -4.50
CA TYR A 245 -17.72 9.30 -3.85
C TYR A 245 -19.07 8.59 -3.60
N PRO A 246 -19.18 7.27 -3.81
CA PRO A 246 -18.11 6.31 -4.16
C PRO A 246 -17.90 6.09 -5.67
N ASN A 247 -18.56 6.85 -6.55
CA ASN A 247 -18.72 6.46 -7.96
C ASN A 247 -17.69 7.08 -8.93
N CYS A 248 -16.65 7.76 -8.43
CA CYS A 248 -15.70 8.51 -9.28
C CYS A 248 -14.42 7.77 -9.62
N ALA A 249 -14.12 6.73 -8.86
CA ALA A 249 -12.91 5.97 -9.02
C ALA A 249 -12.93 5.26 -10.39
N PRO A 250 -11.97 5.54 -11.29
CA PRO A 250 -11.88 4.86 -12.57
C PRO A 250 -11.79 3.34 -12.42
N TYR A 251 -12.41 2.64 -13.37
CA TYR A 251 -12.26 1.21 -13.53
C TYR A 251 -10.89 0.91 -14.15
N ASP A 252 -9.91 0.62 -13.30
CA ASP A 252 -8.49 0.52 -13.64
C ASP A 252 -7.83 -0.62 -12.83
N ASP A 253 -7.22 -1.59 -13.52
CA ASP A 253 -6.68 -2.83 -12.94
C ASP A 253 -5.16 -2.78 -12.68
N GLN A 254 -4.57 -1.58 -12.78
CA GLN A 254 -3.17 -1.33 -12.45
C GLN A 254 -2.95 -1.47 -10.94
N ALA A 255 -1.69 -1.68 -10.54
CA ALA A 255 -1.32 -2.00 -9.17
C ALA A 255 -1.37 -0.80 -8.19
N HIS A 256 -2.02 0.32 -8.50
CA HIS A 256 -2.06 1.48 -7.60
C HIS A 256 -2.81 1.23 -6.29
N GLY A 257 -3.58 0.15 -6.18
CA GLY A 257 -4.12 -0.29 -4.90
C GLY A 257 -3.01 -0.51 -3.85
N LEU A 258 -1.81 -0.91 -4.29
CA LEU A 258 -0.66 -1.17 -3.40
C LEU A 258 -0.13 0.10 -2.71
N VAL A 259 -0.34 1.28 -3.28
CA VAL A 259 0.07 2.57 -2.68
C VAL A 259 -0.60 2.80 -1.32
N LYS A 260 -1.76 2.18 -1.08
CA LYS A 260 -2.54 2.36 0.15
C LYS A 260 -2.06 1.45 1.27
N VAL A 261 -1.36 0.37 0.92
CA VAL A 261 -1.17 -0.79 1.80
C VAL A 261 -0.38 -0.43 3.04
N ALA A 262 0.74 0.28 2.91
CA ALA A 262 1.61 0.58 4.04
C ALA A 262 0.90 1.44 5.11
N VAL A 263 0.31 2.56 4.70
CA VAL A 263 -0.42 3.48 5.60
C VAL A 263 -1.60 2.77 6.29
N VAL A 264 -2.45 2.10 5.52
CA VAL A 264 -3.66 1.48 6.07
C VAL A 264 -3.30 0.31 6.98
N THR A 265 -2.36 -0.53 6.56
CA THR A 265 -1.94 -1.70 7.36
C THR A 265 -1.25 -1.26 8.64
N ALA A 266 -0.39 -0.22 8.60
CA ALA A 266 0.22 0.30 9.81
C ALA A 266 -0.82 0.79 10.84
N ARG A 267 -1.95 1.35 10.37
CA ARG A 267 -3.04 1.83 11.23
C ARG A 267 -3.92 0.72 11.80
N TYR A 268 -4.20 -0.32 11.00
CA TYR A 268 -5.22 -1.34 11.29
C TYR A 268 -4.68 -2.76 11.51
N ALA A 269 -3.36 -3.00 11.45
CA ALA A 269 -2.79 -4.32 11.73
C ALA A 269 -3.21 -4.85 13.11
N GLY A 270 -3.72 -6.07 13.13
CA GLY A 270 -4.25 -6.76 14.31
C GLY A 270 -5.73 -6.50 14.57
N THR A 271 -6.43 -5.76 13.72
CA THR A 271 -7.89 -5.55 13.83
C THR A 271 -8.64 -6.33 12.78
N SER A 272 -9.91 -6.68 13.07
CA SER A 272 -10.80 -7.33 12.10
C SER A 272 -11.18 -6.43 10.93
N GLU A 273 -10.95 -5.11 11.06
CA GLU A 273 -11.34 -4.09 10.08
C GLU A 273 -10.32 -3.91 8.95
N LEU A 274 -9.12 -4.51 9.04
CA LEU A 274 -8.02 -4.25 8.11
C LEU A 274 -8.43 -4.42 6.64
N SER A 275 -9.11 -5.51 6.31
CA SER A 275 -9.50 -5.79 4.91
C SER A 275 -10.51 -4.76 4.39
N ASP A 276 -11.49 -4.40 5.20
CA ASP A 276 -12.53 -3.44 4.83
C ASP A 276 -11.94 -2.03 4.65
N LYS A 277 -11.01 -1.63 5.52
CA LYS A 277 -10.33 -0.33 5.43
C LYS A 277 -9.36 -0.25 4.26
N VAL A 278 -8.73 -1.36 3.89
CA VAL A 278 -7.92 -1.40 2.65
C VAL A 278 -8.81 -1.26 1.43
N GLU A 279 -9.94 -1.99 1.36
CA GLU A 279 -10.89 -1.85 0.27
C GLU A 279 -11.43 -0.41 0.16
N GLU A 280 -11.85 0.19 1.27
CA GLU A 280 -12.34 1.57 1.32
C GLU A 280 -11.30 2.56 0.77
N ALA A 281 -10.04 2.48 1.23
CA ALA A 281 -8.96 3.34 0.75
C ALA A 281 -8.63 3.12 -0.74
N VAL A 282 -8.69 1.88 -1.23
CA VAL A 282 -8.50 1.58 -2.66
C VAL A 282 -9.64 2.18 -3.48
N ARG A 283 -10.89 1.97 -3.06
CA ARG A 283 -12.09 2.46 -3.75
C ARG A 283 -12.22 3.98 -3.78
N ALA A 284 -11.53 4.69 -2.90
CA ALA A 284 -11.42 6.15 -3.00
C ALA A 284 -10.67 6.61 -4.28
N HIS A 285 -9.82 5.76 -4.88
CA HIS A 285 -9.03 6.09 -6.08
C HIS A 285 -9.31 5.16 -7.29
N GLN A 286 -9.49 3.86 -7.08
CA GLN A 286 -9.67 2.86 -8.15
C GLN A 286 -10.80 1.87 -7.80
N SER A 287 -11.61 1.48 -8.79
CA SER A 287 -12.79 0.64 -8.55
C SER A 287 -12.66 -0.83 -8.99
N HIS A 288 -11.58 -1.20 -9.69
CA HIS A 288 -11.44 -2.56 -10.25
C HIS A 288 -11.24 -3.60 -9.14
N PRO A 289 -12.01 -4.72 -9.13
CA PRO A 289 -11.92 -5.75 -8.08
C PRO A 289 -10.52 -6.34 -7.90
N LEU A 290 -9.78 -6.53 -9.00
CA LEU A 290 -8.38 -7.01 -8.95
C LEU A 290 -7.44 -6.07 -8.17
N SER A 291 -7.65 -4.75 -8.26
CA SER A 291 -6.83 -3.78 -7.49
C SER A 291 -7.13 -3.92 -6.00
N VAL A 292 -8.42 -4.04 -5.64
CA VAL A 292 -8.88 -4.27 -4.27
C VAL A 292 -8.31 -5.58 -3.70
N SER A 293 -8.53 -6.71 -4.38
CA SER A 293 -8.10 -8.02 -3.86
C SER A 293 -6.59 -8.08 -3.69
N THR A 294 -5.82 -7.55 -4.65
CA THR A 294 -4.35 -7.53 -4.57
C THR A 294 -3.86 -6.67 -3.40
N ALA A 295 -4.49 -5.52 -3.14
CA ALA A 295 -4.14 -4.67 -2.02
C ALA A 295 -4.49 -5.32 -0.67
N VAL A 296 -5.65 -5.96 -0.56
CA VAL A 296 -6.06 -6.69 0.64
C VAL A 296 -5.11 -7.84 0.94
N ASP A 297 -4.71 -8.62 -0.07
CA ASP A 297 -3.76 -9.72 0.12
C ASP A 297 -2.38 -9.21 0.53
N ALA A 298 -1.90 -8.12 -0.08
CA ALA A 298 -0.65 -7.48 0.30
C ALA A 298 -0.70 -6.92 1.74
N ALA A 299 -1.83 -6.35 2.15
CA ALA A 299 -2.03 -5.85 3.50
C ALA A 299 -1.99 -6.96 4.56
N LYS A 300 -2.56 -8.14 4.27
CA LYS A 300 -2.48 -9.31 5.17
C LYS A 300 -1.04 -9.80 5.34
N LEU A 301 -0.26 -9.82 4.26
CA LEU A 301 1.16 -10.17 4.34
C LEU A 301 1.93 -9.15 5.19
N LEU A 302 1.71 -7.86 4.96
CA LEU A 302 2.37 -6.80 5.71
C LEU A 302 1.93 -6.78 7.18
N GLU A 303 0.66 -7.06 7.47
CA GLU A 303 0.12 -7.20 8.83
C GLU A 303 0.89 -8.28 9.58
N HIS A 304 1.09 -9.43 8.94
CA HIS A 304 1.84 -10.53 9.55
C HIS A 304 3.29 -10.10 9.89
N VAL A 305 3.95 -9.36 9.01
CA VAL A 305 5.28 -8.79 9.30
C VAL A 305 5.23 -7.75 10.43
N ILE A 306 4.22 -6.90 10.48
CA ILE A 306 4.07 -5.89 11.53
C ILE A 306 3.87 -6.54 12.90
N LEU A 307 3.03 -7.57 12.98
CA LEU A 307 2.69 -8.24 14.24
C LEU A 307 3.81 -9.17 14.70
N PHE A 308 4.38 -9.96 13.78
CA PHE A 308 5.26 -11.09 14.12
C PHE A 308 6.71 -10.90 13.67
N GLY A 309 6.99 -10.02 12.70
CA GLY A 309 8.36 -9.64 12.29
C GLY A 309 8.95 -10.49 11.18
N SER A 310 8.19 -11.44 10.64
CA SER A 310 8.59 -12.32 9.54
C SER A 310 7.37 -12.90 8.83
N LEU A 311 7.56 -13.41 7.61
CA LEU A 311 6.54 -14.08 6.78
C LEU A 311 6.54 -15.62 6.94
N GLN A 312 6.76 -16.14 8.15
CA GLN A 312 6.95 -17.59 8.37
C GLN A 312 5.74 -18.44 7.96
#